data_AF-A0A2E2L528-F1
#
_entry.id   AF-A0A2E2L528-F1
#
_cell.length_a   1.000
_cell.length_b   1.000
_cell.length_c   1.000
_cell.angle_alpha   90.00
_cell.angle_beta   90.00
_cell.angle_gamma   90.00
#
_symmetry.space_group_name_H-M   'P 1'
#
loop_
_entity.id
_entity.type
_entity.pdbx_description
1 polymer ?
#
loop_
_entity_poly.entity_id
_entity_poly.type
_entity_poly.pdbx_seq_one_letter_code
_entity_poly.pdbx_strand_id
1 'polypeptide(L)'
;MSCIDPANEVVAAAIEALARHFDPDQECPPVGGGSTEVRFIPGDGEIPIWVCDGPLLTVRVVQRYRSTAAEFPEPLKESVARCASGAFPAVAVELAVTRCSVIGREAKPSWSKIAAEAGASLDDSWRIEKALCDMRRLRTKSRAVNTDNVTPSGPEGGFLTWAGFAYVQIVKG
;
A
#
# COMPACT_ATOMS: atom_id res chain seq x y z
N MET A 1 0.25 -27.03 15.37
CA MET A 1 -0.05 -25.58 15.34
C MET A 1 1.01 -24.92 14.49
N SER A 2 0.61 -24.25 13.42
CA SER A 2 1.54 -23.43 12.62
C SER A 2 2.00 -22.22 13.45
N CYS A 3 3.30 -21.94 13.47
CA CYS A 3 3.87 -20.75 14.11
C CYS A 3 3.91 -19.54 13.15
N ILE A 4 3.14 -19.59 12.06
CA ILE A 4 3.09 -18.55 11.04
C ILE A 4 1.92 -17.61 11.35
N ASP A 5 2.21 -16.32 11.37
CA ASP A 5 1.20 -15.29 11.57
C ASP A 5 0.21 -15.24 10.40
N PRO A 6 -1.12 -15.36 10.61
CA PRO A 6 -2.08 -15.32 9.50
C PRO A 6 -2.14 -13.97 8.78
N ALA A 7 -1.58 -12.89 9.35
CA ALA A 7 -1.40 -11.64 8.63
C ALA A 7 -0.44 -11.76 7.43
N ASN A 8 0.42 -12.79 7.40
CA ASN A 8 1.33 -13.03 6.27
C ASN A 8 0.57 -13.26 4.96
N GLU A 9 -0.61 -13.87 5.00
CA GLU A 9 -1.45 -14.03 3.80
C GLU A 9 -1.92 -12.68 3.26
N VAL A 10 -2.26 -11.73 4.15
CA VAL A 10 -2.68 -10.38 3.77
C VAL A 10 -1.51 -9.62 3.14
N VAL A 11 -0.32 -9.70 3.74
CA VAL A 11 0.89 -9.06 3.21
C VAL A 11 1.28 -9.66 1.86
N ALA A 12 1.23 -10.99 1.71
CA ALA A 12 1.52 -11.66 0.45
C ALA A 12 0.55 -11.23 -0.66
N ALA A 13 -0.76 -11.13 -0.37
CA ALA A 13 -1.74 -10.63 -1.32
C ALA A 13 -1.51 -9.17 -1.73
N ALA A 14 -1.09 -8.31 -0.78
CA ALA A 14 -0.75 -6.92 -1.08
C ALA A 14 0.50 -6.81 -1.97
N ILE A 15 1.52 -7.63 -1.70
CA ILE A 15 2.73 -7.73 -2.52
C ILE A 15 2.38 -8.17 -3.94
N GLU A 16 1.57 -9.23 -4.08
CA GLU A 16 1.15 -9.74 -5.38
C GLU A 16 0.33 -8.70 -6.16
N ALA A 17 -0.59 -8.00 -5.48
CA ALA A 17 -1.39 -6.96 -6.09
C ALA A 17 -0.53 -5.81 -6.63
N LEU A 18 0.43 -5.31 -5.85
CA LEU A 18 1.35 -4.27 -6.32
C LEU A 18 2.22 -4.76 -7.48
N ALA A 19 2.87 -5.92 -7.34
CA ALA A 19 3.73 -6.45 -8.38
C ALA A 19 2.99 -6.63 -9.71
N ARG A 20 1.74 -7.09 -9.65
CA ARG A 20 0.89 -7.26 -10.84
C ARG A 20 0.57 -5.94 -11.54
N HIS A 21 0.17 -4.92 -10.79
CA HIS A 21 -0.24 -3.64 -11.39
C HIS A 21 0.95 -2.77 -11.78
N PHE A 22 2.15 -3.01 -11.25
CA PHE A 22 3.37 -2.30 -11.62
C PHE A 22 4.33 -3.10 -12.51
N ASP A 23 3.91 -4.27 -12.99
CA ASP A 23 4.71 -5.10 -13.89
C ASP A 23 5.09 -4.33 -15.17
N PRO A 24 6.39 -4.14 -15.48
CA PRO A 24 6.81 -3.46 -16.70
C PRO A 24 6.52 -4.27 -17.98
N ASP A 25 6.23 -5.57 -17.86
CA ASP A 25 6.02 -6.48 -19.00
C ASP A 25 4.53 -6.71 -19.33
N GLN A 26 3.62 -6.08 -18.60
CA GLN A 26 2.18 -6.15 -18.89
C GLN A 26 1.81 -5.40 -20.19
N GLU A 27 0.69 -5.75 -20.82
CA GLU A 27 0.22 -5.14 -22.08
C GLU A 27 0.12 -3.59 -22.00
N CYS A 28 -0.25 -3.08 -20.82
CA CYS A 28 -0.32 -1.65 -20.50
C CYS A 28 0.70 -1.29 -19.39
N PRO A 29 1.99 -1.13 -19.70
CA PRO A 29 3.05 -0.94 -18.70
C PRO A 29 2.93 0.41 -17.97
N PRO A 30 3.47 0.53 -16.74
CA PRO A 30 3.42 1.78 -15.99
C PRO A 30 4.12 2.95 -16.68
N VAL A 31 3.47 4.11 -16.64
CA VAL A 31 4.03 5.36 -17.15
C VAL A 31 5.20 5.76 -16.23
N GLY A 32 6.35 6.08 -16.84
CA GLY A 32 7.58 6.35 -16.07
C GLY A 32 8.30 5.10 -15.58
N GLY A 33 7.95 3.92 -16.08
CA GLY A 33 8.60 2.65 -15.74
C GLY A 33 7.93 1.93 -14.57
N GLY A 34 8.01 0.61 -14.59
CA GLY A 34 7.42 -0.30 -13.60
C GLY A 34 8.47 -1.10 -12.82
N SER A 35 8.00 -1.90 -11.86
CA SER A 35 8.79 -2.87 -11.11
C SER A 35 7.88 -4.00 -10.62
N THR A 36 8.42 -5.21 -10.52
CA THR A 36 7.77 -6.32 -9.81
C THR A 36 8.38 -6.55 -8.42
N GLU A 37 9.45 -5.82 -8.09
CA GLU A 37 10.11 -5.92 -6.78
C GLU A 37 9.37 -5.07 -5.75
N VAL A 38 8.61 -5.74 -4.88
CA VAL A 38 7.89 -5.10 -3.78
C VAL A 38 8.62 -5.36 -2.47
N ARG A 39 8.91 -4.29 -1.72
CA ARG A 39 9.58 -4.38 -0.42
C ARG A 39 8.54 -4.39 0.71
N PHE A 40 8.56 -5.43 1.54
CA PHE A 40 7.87 -5.38 2.82
C PHE A 40 8.75 -4.67 3.85
N ILE A 41 8.35 -3.47 4.29
CA ILE A 41 9.17 -2.62 5.17
C ILE A 41 8.59 -2.53 6.59
N PRO A 42 9.43 -2.50 7.64
CA PRO A 42 8.99 -2.29 9.01
C PRO A 42 8.85 -0.80 9.36
N GLY A 43 7.85 -0.48 10.19
CA GLY A 43 7.72 0.82 10.86
C GLY A 43 7.30 2.00 9.96
N ASP A 44 7.33 3.19 10.56
CA ASP A 44 7.13 4.50 9.95
C ASP A 44 8.48 5.22 9.74
N GLY A 45 9.37 4.57 8.99
CA GLY A 45 10.70 5.10 8.69
C GLY A 45 10.79 5.79 7.33
N GLU A 46 11.82 6.63 7.18
CA GLU A 46 12.20 7.18 5.88
C GLU A 46 12.57 6.07 4.89
N ILE A 47 12.12 6.24 3.64
CA ILE A 47 12.46 5.37 2.53
C ILE A 47 13.92 5.59 2.14
N PRO A 48 14.73 4.54 1.88
CA PRO A 48 16.15 4.69 1.58
C PRO A 48 16.42 5.62 0.39
N ILE A 49 17.34 6.58 0.58
CA ILE A 49 17.66 7.69 -0.35
C ILE A 49 18.26 7.32 -1.72
N TRP A 50 18.42 6.03 -2.07
CA TRP A 50 19.03 5.58 -3.34
C TRP A 50 18.04 5.13 -4.43
N VAL A 51 16.71 5.18 -4.21
CA VAL A 51 15.71 4.65 -5.15
C VAL A 51 15.33 5.60 -6.29
N CYS A 52 16.30 5.98 -7.13
CA CYS A 52 16.00 6.82 -8.30
C CYS A 52 16.08 6.11 -9.65
N ASP A 53 16.32 4.81 -9.67
CA ASP A 53 16.37 4.00 -10.90
C ASP A 53 14.99 3.43 -11.31
N GLY A 54 13.91 3.85 -10.63
CA GLY A 54 12.56 3.38 -10.91
C GLY A 54 11.59 3.63 -9.76
N PRO A 55 10.34 3.15 -9.86
CA PRO A 55 9.41 3.18 -8.74
C PRO A 55 9.89 2.23 -7.64
N LEU A 56 9.89 2.71 -6.40
CA LEU A 56 9.97 1.84 -5.23
C LEU A 56 8.55 1.44 -4.82
N LEU A 57 8.26 0.13 -4.86
CA LEU A 57 7.01 -0.42 -4.38
C LEU A 57 7.18 -0.94 -2.96
N THR A 58 6.29 -0.52 -2.07
CA THR A 58 6.35 -0.93 -0.67
C THR A 58 5.00 -1.42 -0.16
N VAL A 59 5.08 -2.39 0.75
CA VAL A 59 3.98 -2.81 1.62
C VAL A 59 4.45 -2.62 3.05
N ARG A 60 3.58 -2.11 3.92
CA ARG A 60 3.82 -2.14 5.37
C ARG A 60 2.57 -2.47 6.14
N VAL A 61 2.73 -3.13 7.28
CA VAL A 61 1.66 -3.28 8.26
C VAL A 61 1.68 -2.03 9.13
N VAL A 62 0.64 -1.20 9.03
CA VAL A 62 0.56 0.07 9.78
C VAL A 62 -0.13 -0.11 11.12
N GLN A 63 -1.08 -1.05 11.21
CA GLN A 63 -1.81 -1.26 12.44
C GLN A 63 -2.26 -2.70 12.58
N ARG A 64 -2.21 -3.21 13.81
CA ARG A 64 -2.94 -4.40 14.25
C ARG A 64 -3.96 -3.98 15.29
N TYR A 65 -5.19 -4.38 15.10
CA TYR A 65 -6.29 -3.93 15.95
C TYR A 65 -7.39 -4.99 16.02
N ARG A 66 -8.42 -4.70 16.83
CA ARG A 66 -9.66 -5.46 16.85
C ARG A 66 -10.81 -4.56 16.43
N SER A 67 -11.76 -5.14 15.71
CA SER A 67 -12.97 -4.45 15.26
C SER A 67 -14.19 -5.37 15.41
N THR A 68 -15.36 -4.79 15.27
CA THR A 68 -16.65 -5.51 15.21
C THR A 68 -17.21 -5.39 13.80
N ALA A 69 -18.19 -6.24 13.46
CA ALA A 69 -18.86 -6.14 12.16
C ALA A 69 -19.55 -4.80 11.93
N ALA A 70 -19.95 -4.10 13.00
CA ALA A 70 -20.64 -2.81 12.92
C ALA A 70 -19.70 -1.60 12.75
N GLU A 71 -18.45 -1.71 13.21
CA GLU A 71 -17.50 -0.59 13.24
C GLU A 71 -16.39 -0.71 12.18
N PHE A 72 -16.20 -1.90 11.59
CA PHE A 72 -15.14 -2.12 10.61
C PHE A 72 -15.22 -1.11 9.43
N PRO A 73 -14.11 -0.42 9.10
CA PRO A 73 -12.71 -0.75 9.38
C PRO A 73 -12.10 -0.13 10.65
N GLU A 74 -12.89 0.55 11.48
CA GLU A 74 -12.35 1.29 12.62
C GLU A 74 -11.87 0.38 13.76
N PRO A 75 -10.81 0.78 14.49
CA PRO A 75 -10.37 0.07 15.67
C PRO A 75 -11.29 0.31 16.87
N LEU A 76 -11.50 -0.73 17.67
CA LEU A 76 -12.10 -0.58 18.98
C LEU A 76 -11.23 0.31 19.87
N LYS A 77 -11.85 1.22 20.62
CA LYS A 77 -11.17 2.18 21.50
C LYS A 77 -10.32 1.52 22.61
N GLU A 78 -10.57 0.24 22.91
CA GLU A 78 -9.80 -0.59 23.87
C GLU A 78 -9.19 -1.86 23.21
N SER A 79 -8.88 -1.78 21.90
CA SER A 79 -8.66 -2.91 20.97
C SER A 79 -7.71 -4.05 21.39
N VAL A 80 -6.72 -3.81 22.26
CA VAL A 80 -5.74 -4.85 22.66
C VAL A 80 -6.01 -5.38 24.07
N ALA A 81 -6.67 -4.61 24.92
CA ALA A 81 -6.86 -4.95 26.34
C ALA A 81 -7.98 -5.97 26.58
N ARG A 82 -8.92 -6.10 25.65
CA ARG A 82 -10.02 -7.08 25.76
C ARG A 82 -10.12 -7.91 24.50
N CYS A 83 -9.99 -9.23 24.67
CA CYS A 83 -10.51 -10.21 23.73
C CYS A 83 -12.05 -10.21 23.78
N ALA A 84 -12.68 -9.05 23.59
CA ALA A 84 -14.11 -8.85 23.77
C ALA A 84 -14.90 -9.83 22.88
N SER A 85 -15.99 -10.36 23.42
CA SER A 85 -16.90 -11.23 22.68
C SER A 85 -17.43 -10.49 21.44
N GLY A 86 -17.35 -11.14 20.27
CA GLY A 86 -17.79 -10.55 19.00
C GLY A 86 -16.77 -9.67 18.27
N ALA A 87 -15.60 -9.39 18.87
CA ALA A 87 -14.52 -8.68 18.19
C ALA A 87 -13.59 -9.64 17.44
N PHE A 88 -13.22 -9.29 16.21
CA PHE A 88 -12.24 -10.04 15.42
C PHE A 88 -10.92 -9.27 15.27
N PRO A 89 -9.78 -9.97 15.17
CA PRO A 89 -8.51 -9.33 14.85
C PRO A 89 -8.50 -8.85 13.39
N ALA A 90 -7.89 -7.69 13.16
CA ALA A 90 -7.72 -7.11 11.84
C ALA A 90 -6.33 -6.49 11.71
N VAL A 91 -5.90 -6.32 10.47
CA VAL A 91 -4.66 -5.62 10.09
C VAL A 91 -5.00 -4.51 9.10
N ALA A 92 -4.34 -3.38 9.25
CA ALA A 92 -4.25 -2.35 8.22
C ALA A 92 -2.88 -2.51 7.52
N VAL A 93 -2.90 -2.66 6.21
CA VAL A 93 -1.72 -2.69 5.36
C VAL A 93 -1.74 -1.51 4.41
N GLU A 94 -0.64 -0.79 4.34
CA GLU A 94 -0.41 0.25 3.32
C GLU A 94 0.24 -0.38 2.10
N LEU A 95 -0.25 0.01 0.93
CA LEU A 95 0.35 -0.26 -0.37
C LEU A 95 0.81 1.08 -0.93
N ALA A 96 2.08 1.20 -1.31
CA ALA A 96 2.62 2.46 -1.79
C ALA A 96 3.60 2.32 -2.95
N VAL A 97 3.69 3.39 -3.75
CA VAL A 97 4.70 3.62 -4.77
C VAL A 97 5.38 4.95 -4.52
N THR A 98 6.71 4.96 -4.52
CA THR A 98 7.53 6.14 -4.31
C THR A 98 8.46 6.36 -5.50
N ARG A 99 8.58 7.60 -5.96
CA ARG A 99 9.50 8.02 -7.03
C ARG A 99 10.30 9.24 -6.61
N CYS A 100 11.48 9.41 -7.20
CA CYS A 100 12.26 10.63 -7.04
C CYS A 100 11.54 11.79 -7.76
N SER A 101 11.35 12.90 -7.04
CA SER A 101 10.70 14.10 -7.56
C SER A 101 11.69 14.97 -8.31
N VAL A 102 11.33 15.35 -9.52
CA VAL A 102 11.95 16.39 -10.34
C VAL A 102 11.87 17.74 -9.62
N ILE A 103 10.69 18.13 -9.13
CA ILE A 103 10.51 19.40 -8.41
C ILE A 103 11.25 19.40 -7.08
N GLY A 104 11.30 18.27 -6.38
CA GLY A 104 11.98 18.15 -5.10
C GLY A 104 13.51 18.10 -5.19
N ARG A 105 14.09 17.79 -6.36
CA ARG A 105 15.54 17.55 -6.51
C ARG A 105 16.25 18.48 -7.48
N GLU A 106 15.56 19.01 -8.48
CA GLU A 106 16.17 19.93 -9.45
C GLU A 106 15.90 21.39 -9.04
N ALA A 107 16.94 22.23 -9.09
CA ALA A 107 16.79 23.65 -8.73
C ALA A 107 15.93 24.43 -9.75
N LYS A 108 15.91 24.01 -11.02
CA LYS A 108 15.18 24.65 -12.12
C LYS A 108 14.72 23.60 -13.15
N PRO A 109 13.74 22.74 -12.80
CA PRO A 109 13.24 21.74 -13.72
C PRO A 109 12.52 22.38 -14.90
N SER A 110 12.59 21.73 -16.07
CA SER A 110 11.80 22.17 -17.22
C SER A 110 10.33 21.77 -17.04
N TRP A 111 9.41 22.56 -17.60
CA TRP A 111 7.98 22.23 -17.62
C TRP A 111 7.68 20.86 -18.25
N SER A 112 8.48 20.44 -19.24
CA SER A 112 8.36 19.12 -19.85
C SER A 112 8.63 17.98 -18.87
N LYS A 113 9.65 18.11 -17.99
CA LYS A 113 9.95 17.11 -16.98
C LYS A 113 8.87 17.07 -15.90
N ILE A 114 8.37 18.23 -15.49
CA ILE A 114 7.24 18.34 -14.54
C ILE A 114 5.99 17.66 -15.12
N ALA A 115 5.68 17.88 -16.40
CA ALA A 115 4.54 17.25 -17.05
C ALA A 115 4.71 15.72 -17.15
N ALA A 116 5.91 15.24 -17.45
CA ALA A 116 6.21 13.80 -17.46
C ALA A 116 6.06 13.16 -16.07
N GLU A 117 6.58 13.83 -15.02
CA GLU A 117 6.39 13.42 -13.63
C GLU A 117 4.91 13.40 -13.24
N ALA A 118 4.15 14.44 -13.59
CA ALA A 118 2.72 14.51 -13.30
C ALA A 118 1.93 13.38 -14.01
N GLY A 119 2.30 13.05 -15.24
CA GLY A 119 1.72 11.92 -15.98
C GLY A 119 2.01 10.56 -15.33
N ALA A 120 3.25 10.33 -14.91
CA ALA A 120 3.62 9.12 -14.15
C ALA A 120 2.91 9.07 -12.79
N SER A 121 2.85 10.18 -12.08
CA SER A 121 2.16 10.31 -10.78
C SER A 121 0.67 10.01 -10.88
N LEU A 122 0.00 10.45 -11.95
CA LEU A 122 -1.40 10.12 -12.18
C LEU A 122 -1.60 8.61 -12.43
N ASP A 123 -0.75 7.99 -13.26
CA ASP A 123 -0.80 6.55 -13.52
C ASP A 123 -0.52 5.73 -12.26
N ASP A 124 0.46 6.14 -11.45
CA ASP A 124 0.78 5.55 -10.15
C ASP A 124 -0.45 5.53 -9.23
N SER A 125 -1.16 6.64 -9.10
CA SER A 125 -2.37 6.75 -8.26
C SER A 125 -3.46 5.75 -8.67
N TRP A 126 -3.69 5.59 -9.98
CA TRP A 126 -4.66 4.66 -10.53
C TRP A 126 -4.24 3.19 -10.34
N ARG A 127 -2.94 2.90 -10.43
CA ARG A 127 -2.42 1.54 -10.19
C ARG A 127 -2.51 1.14 -8.72
N ILE A 128 -2.28 2.07 -7.78
CA ILE A 128 -2.53 1.82 -6.36
C ILE A 128 -4.02 1.56 -6.13
N GLU A 129 -4.93 2.33 -6.74
CA GLU A 129 -6.37 2.08 -6.66
C GLU A 129 -6.72 0.65 -7.13
N LYS A 130 -6.18 0.23 -8.28
CA LYS A 130 -6.37 -1.14 -8.79
C LYS A 130 -5.82 -2.22 -7.86
N ALA A 131 -4.63 -2.00 -7.28
CA ALA A 131 -4.06 -2.94 -6.32
C ALA A 131 -4.94 -3.07 -5.07
N LEU A 132 -5.50 -1.97 -4.57
CA LEU A 132 -6.49 -2.00 -3.48
C LEU A 132 -7.78 -2.72 -3.90
N CYS A 133 -8.27 -2.52 -5.13
CA CYS A 133 -9.40 -3.29 -5.65
C CYS A 133 -9.13 -4.80 -5.64
N ASP A 134 -7.91 -5.22 -5.98
CA ASP A 134 -7.50 -6.63 -5.95
C ASP A 134 -7.51 -7.21 -4.52
N MET A 135 -7.19 -6.40 -3.50
CA MET A 135 -7.28 -6.83 -2.09
C MET A 135 -8.70 -7.25 -1.70
N ARG A 136 -9.74 -6.71 -2.35
CA ARG A 136 -11.14 -7.11 -2.10
C ARG A 136 -11.40 -8.58 -2.42
N ARG A 137 -10.54 -9.25 -3.21
CA ARG A 137 -10.63 -10.70 -3.47
C ARG A 137 -10.45 -11.55 -2.21
N LEU A 138 -9.80 -11.02 -1.17
CA LEU A 138 -9.70 -11.69 0.13
C LEU A 138 -11.03 -11.75 0.88
N ARG A 139 -12.05 -10.97 0.45
CA ARG A 139 -13.34 -10.92 1.12
C ARG A 139 -14.09 -12.23 0.94
N THR A 140 -14.57 -12.78 2.05
CA THR A 140 -15.46 -13.96 2.06
C THR A 140 -16.65 -13.69 2.97
N LYS A 141 -17.58 -14.66 3.08
CA LYS A 141 -18.69 -14.58 4.06
C LYS A 141 -18.19 -14.47 5.51
N SER A 142 -16.97 -14.94 5.80
CA SER A 142 -16.36 -14.98 7.12
C SER A 142 -15.14 -14.05 7.27
N ARG A 143 -14.84 -13.24 6.24
CA ARG A 143 -13.68 -12.35 6.23
C ARG A 143 -14.05 -10.97 5.67
N ALA A 144 -14.06 -9.98 6.56
CA ALA A 144 -14.24 -8.59 6.20
C ALA A 144 -12.97 -8.01 5.55
N VAL A 145 -13.17 -7.22 4.49
CA VAL A 145 -12.12 -6.47 3.79
C VAL A 145 -12.68 -5.10 3.43
N ASN A 146 -11.92 -4.05 3.70
CA ASN A 146 -12.22 -2.69 3.27
C ASN A 146 -10.95 -2.01 2.75
N THR A 147 -11.10 -0.92 2.00
CA THR A 147 -10.01 -0.16 1.39
C THR A 147 -10.29 1.33 1.53
N ASP A 148 -9.25 2.13 1.74
CA ASP A 148 -9.36 3.60 1.83
C ASP A 148 -9.01 4.29 0.50
N ASN A 149 -9.06 5.62 0.53
CA ASN A 149 -8.59 6.52 -0.50
C ASN A 149 -7.08 6.35 -0.76
N VAL A 150 -6.69 6.70 -1.98
CA VAL A 150 -5.30 6.82 -2.42
C VAL A 150 -4.89 8.28 -2.26
N THR A 151 -3.85 8.55 -1.48
CA THR A 151 -3.42 9.92 -1.16
C THR A 151 -1.96 10.16 -1.51
N PRO A 152 -1.61 11.34 -2.03
CA PRO A 152 -0.24 11.69 -2.29
C PRO A 152 0.46 12.20 -1.03
N SER A 153 1.77 12.02 -0.97
CA SER A 153 2.67 12.72 -0.05
C SER A 153 3.96 13.10 -0.77
N GLY A 154 4.69 14.10 -0.25
CA GLY A 154 5.82 14.68 -0.95
C GLY A 154 5.51 16.04 -1.59
N PRO A 155 6.52 16.72 -2.18
CA PRO A 155 7.83 16.22 -2.53
C PRO A 155 8.91 16.34 -1.42
N GLU A 156 8.54 16.39 -0.13
CA GLU A 156 9.51 16.46 0.96
C GLU A 156 10.60 15.37 0.85
N GLY A 157 11.86 15.75 1.11
CA GLY A 157 13.00 14.85 0.94
C GLY A 157 13.34 14.50 -0.51
N GLY A 158 12.64 15.08 -1.49
CA GLY A 158 12.88 14.82 -2.91
C GLY A 158 12.12 13.63 -3.46
N PHE A 159 11.03 13.20 -2.80
CA PHE A 159 10.25 12.03 -3.19
C PHE A 159 8.77 12.33 -3.28
N LEU A 160 8.10 11.78 -4.29
CA LEU A 160 6.64 11.75 -4.38
C LEU A 160 6.17 10.33 -4.13
N THR A 161 5.20 10.18 -3.23
CA THR A 161 4.62 8.87 -2.89
C THR A 161 3.12 8.92 -3.08
N TRP A 162 2.57 7.86 -3.66
CA TRP A 162 1.15 7.55 -3.57
C TRP A 162 0.96 6.33 -2.70
N ALA A 163 0.06 6.42 -1.73
CA ALA A 163 -0.22 5.34 -0.79
C ALA A 163 -1.73 5.20 -0.59
N GLY A 164 -2.17 3.98 -0.30
CA GLY A 164 -3.51 3.72 0.19
C GLY A 164 -3.56 2.49 1.09
N PHE A 165 -4.66 2.33 1.82
CA PHE A 165 -4.75 1.35 2.90
C PHE A 165 -5.79 0.28 2.60
N ALA A 166 -5.44 -0.97 2.87
CA ALA A 166 -6.38 -2.08 2.95
C ALA A 166 -6.51 -2.55 4.41
N TYR A 167 -7.75 -2.69 4.86
CA TYR A 167 -8.12 -3.20 6.16
C TYR A 167 -8.65 -4.62 5.97
N VAL A 168 -8.09 -5.58 6.68
CA VAL A 168 -8.43 -6.99 6.49
C VAL A 168 -8.60 -7.69 7.82
N GLN A 169 -9.74 -8.37 7.99
CA GLN A 169 -9.94 -9.31 9.08
C GLN A 169 -8.95 -10.47 8.97
N ILE A 170 -8.25 -10.74 10.07
CA ILE A 170 -7.34 -11.87 10.21
C ILE A 170 -8.17 -13.10 10.59
N VAL A 171 -8.19 -14.10 9.72
CA VAL A 171 -8.80 -15.40 9.99
C VAL A 171 -7.71 -16.40 10.40
N LYS A 172 -8.00 -17.32 11.33
CA LYS A 172 -7.09 -18.43 11.58
C LYS A 172 -7.13 -19.33 10.33
N GLY A 173 -5.96 -19.57 9.73
CA GLY A 173 -5.78 -20.59 8.69
C GLY A 173 -5.93 -22.00 9.24
#